data_AF-A0A2D4M2J2-F1
#
_entry.id   AF-A0A2D4M2J2-F1
#
_cell.length_a   1.000
_cell.length_b   1.000
_cell.length_c   1.000
_cell.angle_alpha   90.00
_cell.angle_beta   90.00
_cell.angle_gamma   90.00
#
_symmetry.space_group_name_H-M   'P 1'
#
loop_
_entity.id
_entity.type
_entity.pdbx_description
1 polymer ?
#
loop_
_entity_poly.entity_id
_entity_poly.type
_entity_poly.pdbx_seq_one_letter_code
_entity_poly.pdbx_strand_id
1 'polypeptide(L)'
;VYTHSFLCYGKDQALRLKLLQDVVSSTTDRLQDPCFHQGYVRTVNVFDLTTNPCTARNITALYSQFQIQGDGNYEKCLESIQRIFNTEDCLYSSCSFNGIFLPEVSGEFGAFSAFYYVMNF
;
A
#
# COMPACT_ATOMS: atom_id res chain seq x y z
N VAL A 1 6.73 5.15 -27.42
CA VAL A 1 6.00 5.53 -26.18
C VAL A 1 6.12 4.39 -25.21
N TYR A 2 6.66 4.64 -24.02
CA TYR A 2 6.64 3.65 -22.93
C TYR A 2 5.32 3.79 -22.16
N THR A 3 4.70 2.67 -21.82
CA THR A 3 3.49 2.66 -20.99
C THR A 3 3.44 1.39 -20.16
N HIS A 4 3.01 1.51 -18.92
CA HIS A 4 2.86 0.41 -18.00
C HIS A 4 1.74 0.71 -17.00
N SER A 5 0.96 -0.33 -16.64
CA SER A 5 -0.09 -0.23 -15.63
C SER A 5 0.23 -1.17 -14.47
N PHE A 6 0.40 -0.60 -13.28
CA PHE A 6 0.68 -1.35 -12.06
C PHE A 6 -0.64 -1.74 -11.39
N LEU A 7 -1.20 -2.87 -11.80
CA LEU A 7 -2.39 -3.43 -11.14
C LEU A 7 -2.12 -3.59 -9.64
N CYS A 8 -3.13 -3.30 -8.81
CA CYS A 8 -3.05 -3.31 -7.34
C CYS A 8 -2.27 -2.17 -6.67
N TYR A 9 -1.66 -1.27 -7.43
CA TYR A 9 -0.92 -0.12 -6.89
C TYR A 9 -1.69 1.22 -6.96
N GLY A 10 -2.99 1.17 -7.28
CA GLY A 10 -3.88 2.31 -7.01
C GLY A 10 -4.07 2.52 -5.50
N LYS A 11 -4.23 3.77 -5.04
CA LYS A 11 -4.17 4.16 -3.61
C LYS A 11 -4.95 3.25 -2.65
N ASP A 12 -6.16 2.83 -3.01
CA ASP A 12 -7.02 2.04 -2.12
C ASP A 12 -6.57 0.57 -2.04
N GLN A 13 -6.04 0.03 -3.14
CA GLN A 13 -5.47 -1.32 -3.16
C GLN A 13 -4.08 -1.35 -2.52
N ALA A 14 -3.28 -0.30 -2.69
CA ALA A 14 -2.00 -0.14 -2.00
C ALA A 14 -2.17 -0.10 -0.47
N LEU A 15 -3.19 0.63 0.02
CA LEU A 15 -3.54 0.60 1.45
C LEU A 15 -3.91 -0.81 1.90
N ARG A 16 -4.70 -1.56 1.12
CA ARG A 16 -5.03 -2.96 1.45
C ARG A 16 -3.79 -3.86 1.50
N LEU A 17 -2.87 -3.73 0.54
CA LEU A 17 -1.59 -4.45 0.54
C LEU A 17 -0.79 -4.19 1.81
N LYS A 18 -0.70 -2.91 2.21
CA LYS A 18 -0.02 -2.50 3.44
C LYS A 18 -0.69 -3.09 4.69
N LEU A 19 -2.02 -2.96 4.80
CA LEU A 19 -2.79 -3.53 5.92
C LEU A 19 -2.67 -5.06 6.00
N LEU A 20 -2.60 -5.75 4.86
CA LEU A 20 -2.39 -7.20 4.83
C LEU A 20 -1.03 -7.57 5.45
N GLN A 21 0.05 -6.87 5.08
CA GLN A 21 1.37 -7.11 5.65
C GLN A 21 1.36 -6.90 7.17
N ASP A 22 0.73 -5.82 7.62
CA ASP A 22 0.67 -5.48 9.03
C ASP A 22 -0.16 -6.48 9.84
N VAL A 23 -1.31 -6.94 9.31
CA VAL A 23 -2.15 -8.00 9.92
C VAL A 23 -1.39 -9.31 10.05
N VAL A 24 -0.64 -9.72 9.02
CA VAL A 24 0.16 -10.96 9.06
C VAL A 24 1.26 -10.89 10.12
N SER A 25 1.79 -9.69 10.39
CA SER A 25 2.80 -9.46 11.43
C SER A 25 2.25 -9.27 12.84
N SER A 26 0.94 -9.05 12.99
CA SER A 26 0.30 -8.72 14.26
C SER A 26 -0.31 -9.95 14.94
N THR A 27 -0.14 -10.05 16.26
CA THR A 27 -0.80 -11.05 17.11
C THR A 27 -2.08 -10.53 17.76
N THR A 28 -2.42 -9.25 17.58
CA THR A 28 -3.58 -8.61 18.19
C THR A 28 -4.56 -8.09 17.14
N ASP A 29 -5.82 -7.97 17.52
CA ASP A 29 -6.90 -7.39 16.71
C ASP A 29 -6.87 -5.85 16.68
N ARG A 30 -5.86 -5.22 17.27
CA ARG A 30 -5.66 -3.77 17.30
C ARG A 30 -4.39 -3.40 16.57
N LEU A 31 -4.54 -2.75 15.43
CA LEU A 31 -3.43 -2.31 14.61
C LEU A 31 -3.18 -0.82 14.80
N GLN A 32 -2.07 -0.46 15.45
CA GLN A 32 -1.60 0.92 15.42
C GLN A 32 -1.03 1.22 14.03
N ASP A 33 -1.66 2.16 13.34
CA ASP A 33 -1.30 2.52 11.97
C ASP A 33 -0.82 3.97 11.89
N PRO A 34 0.44 4.20 11.50
CA PRO A 34 1.02 5.54 11.43
C PRO A 34 0.44 6.41 10.30
N CYS A 35 -0.22 5.82 9.30
CA CYS A 35 -0.78 6.52 8.15
C CYS A 35 -2.16 7.15 8.39
N PHE A 36 -2.79 6.85 9.53
CA PHE A 36 -4.06 7.46 9.92
C PHE A 36 -3.83 8.48 11.04
N HIS A 37 -4.61 9.56 11.06
CA HIS A 37 -4.52 10.60 12.08
C HIS A 37 -4.70 10.05 13.49
N GLN A 38 -4.03 10.66 14.47
CA GLN A 38 -4.15 10.27 15.87
C GLN A 38 -5.62 10.30 16.34
N GLY A 39 -6.06 9.22 16.98
CA GLY A 39 -7.44 9.05 17.44
C GLY A 39 -8.43 8.58 16.37
N TYR A 40 -8.00 8.45 15.11
CA TYR A 40 -8.79 7.76 14.09
C TYR A 40 -8.97 6.30 14.45
N VAL A 41 -10.21 5.81 14.35
CA VAL A 41 -10.54 4.41 14.64
C VAL A 41 -11.42 3.87 13.53
N ARG A 42 -11.07 2.70 12.99
CA ARG A 42 -11.88 1.99 12.00
C ARG A 42 -11.76 0.48 12.13
N THR A 43 -12.90 -0.19 12.14
CA THR A 43 -12.96 -1.65 12.08
C THR A 43 -12.91 -2.11 10.62
N VAL A 44 -12.09 -3.14 10.35
CA VAL A 44 -11.94 -3.78 9.05
C VAL A 44 -12.19 -5.27 9.20
N ASN A 45 -13.00 -5.83 8.30
CA ASN A 45 -13.24 -7.26 8.24
C ASN A 45 -12.06 -7.94 7.52
N VAL A 46 -11.49 -8.97 8.14
CA VAL A 46 -10.38 -9.72 7.56
C VAL A 46 -10.81 -10.42 6.28
N PHE A 47 -12.03 -10.95 6.22
CA PHE A 47 -12.56 -11.61 5.03
C PHE A 47 -12.61 -10.66 3.83
N ASP A 48 -13.06 -9.43 4.00
CA ASP A 48 -13.10 -8.43 2.92
C ASP A 48 -11.68 -8.06 2.44
N LEU A 49 -10.71 -8.06 3.37
CA LEU A 49 -9.32 -7.83 3.05
C LEU A 49 -8.72 -9.02 2.28
N THR A 50 -8.98 -10.25 2.69
CA THR A 50 -8.34 -11.46 2.11
C THR A 50 -9.03 -12.01 0.88
N THR A 51 -10.25 -11.58 0.58
CA THR A 51 -10.98 -11.96 -0.65
C THR A 51 -10.73 -11.00 -1.81
N ASN A 52 -10.18 -9.82 -1.55
CA ASN A 52 -9.83 -8.88 -2.60
C ASN A 52 -8.69 -9.43 -3.48
N PRO A 53 -8.76 -9.32 -4.82
CA PRO A 53 -7.76 -9.90 -5.73
C PRO A 53 -6.30 -9.46 -5.48
N CYS A 54 -6.09 -8.26 -4.95
CA CYS A 54 -4.75 -7.72 -4.69
C CYS A 54 -4.12 -8.27 -3.40
N THR A 55 -4.95 -8.71 -2.47
CA THR A 55 -4.56 -9.19 -1.14
C THR A 55 -4.97 -10.64 -0.90
N ALA A 56 -5.45 -11.32 -1.95
CA ALA A 56 -5.84 -12.71 -1.94
C ALA A 56 -4.64 -13.59 -1.57
N ARG A 57 -4.59 -14.00 -0.30
CA ARG A 57 -3.59 -14.91 0.25
C ARG A 57 -4.26 -15.80 1.28
N ASN A 58 -3.82 -17.06 1.34
CA ASN A 58 -4.21 -17.96 2.42
C ASN A 58 -3.51 -17.51 3.70
N ILE A 59 -4.19 -16.66 4.47
CA ILE A 59 -3.76 -16.27 5.81
C ILE A 59 -4.67 -16.89 6.86
N THR A 60 -4.06 -17.43 7.91
CA THR A 60 -4.78 -17.86 9.11
C THR A 60 -4.82 -16.69 10.07
N ALA A 61 -5.75 -15.77 9.88
CA ALA A 61 -5.93 -14.68 10.82
C ALA A 61 -6.48 -15.21 12.15
N LEU A 62 -5.93 -14.72 13.26
CA LEU A 62 -6.35 -15.08 14.63
C LEU A 62 -7.71 -14.48 15.02
N TYR A 63 -8.23 -13.58 14.19
CA TYR A 63 -9.45 -12.80 14.43
C TYR A 63 -10.20 -12.61 13.11
N SER A 64 -11.53 -12.44 13.19
CA SER A 64 -12.38 -12.17 12.02
C SER A 64 -12.39 -10.71 11.59
N GLN A 65 -12.03 -9.80 12.50
CA GLN A 65 -11.97 -8.36 12.28
C GLN A 65 -10.83 -7.76 13.10
N PHE A 66 -10.29 -6.63 12.64
CA PHE A 66 -9.33 -5.84 13.40
C PHE A 66 -9.70 -4.37 13.39
N GLN A 67 -9.20 -3.64 14.38
CA GLN A 67 -9.39 -2.22 14.56
C GLN A 67 -8.10 -1.47 14.25
N ILE A 68 -8.15 -0.62 13.24
CA ILE A 68 -7.11 0.37 12.96
C ILE A 68 -7.21 1.46 14.02
N GLN A 69 -6.08 1.81 14.63
CA GLN A 69 -5.91 2.92 15.57
C GLN A 69 -4.83 3.85 15.01
N GLY A 70 -5.21 5.06 14.63
CA GLY A 70 -4.27 6.01 14.04
C GLY A 70 -3.26 6.53 15.05
N ASP A 71 -1.98 6.52 14.66
CA ASP A 71 -0.85 7.08 15.41
C ASP A 71 -0.39 8.44 14.82
N GLY A 72 -0.61 8.66 13.52
CA GLY A 72 -0.32 9.94 12.85
C GLY A 72 1.17 10.26 12.74
N ASN A 73 1.98 9.30 12.28
CA ASN A 73 3.43 9.46 12.12
C ASN A 73 3.84 9.32 10.65
N TYR A 74 4.22 10.44 10.01
CA TYR A 74 4.56 10.47 8.59
C TYR A 74 5.74 9.56 8.22
N GLU A 75 6.83 9.59 8.98
CA GLU A 75 8.05 8.83 8.67
C GLU A 75 7.79 7.33 8.73
N LYS A 76 7.14 6.86 9.81
CA LYS A 76 6.73 5.46 9.92
C LYS A 76 5.69 5.05 8.88
N CYS A 77 4.82 5.98 8.48
CA CYS A 77 3.87 5.73 7.41
C CYS A 77 4.60 5.50 6.08
N LEU A 78 5.55 6.37 5.73
CA LEU A 78 6.38 6.24 4.53
C LEU A 78 7.12 4.90 4.52
N GLU A 79 7.78 4.53 5.63
CA GLU A 79 8.45 3.23 5.77
C GLU A 79 7.47 2.06 5.58
N SER A 80 6.26 2.15 6.17
CA SER A 80 5.24 1.11 6.03
C SER A 80 4.74 0.95 4.59
N ILE A 81 4.67 2.05 3.84
CA ILE A 81 4.29 2.04 2.43
C ILE A 81 5.43 1.51 1.56
N GLN A 82 6.68 1.84 1.85
CA GLN A 82 7.82 1.34 1.07
C GLN A 82 7.91 -0.20 1.11
N ARG A 83 7.51 -0.83 2.21
CA ARG A 83 7.49 -2.31 2.35
C ARG A 83 6.60 -3.05 1.33
N ILE A 84 5.66 -2.37 0.67
CA ILE A 84 4.81 -3.01 -0.37
C ILE A 84 5.42 -2.95 -1.79
N PHE A 85 6.60 -2.35 -1.94
CA PHE A 85 7.34 -2.27 -3.19
C PHE A 85 8.63 -3.09 -3.09
N ASN A 86 8.86 -4.03 -4.01
CA ASN A 86 10.18 -4.66 -4.15
C ASN A 86 11.05 -3.81 -5.09
N THR A 87 12.17 -3.28 -4.59
CA THR A 87 13.11 -2.49 -5.39
C THR A 87 14.48 -3.15 -5.53
N GLU A 88 14.68 -4.35 -4.98
CA GLU A 88 15.98 -5.03 -4.96
C GLU A 88 16.27 -5.76 -6.27
N ASP A 89 15.25 -6.37 -6.89
CA ASP A 89 15.39 -7.14 -8.12
C ASP A 89 15.18 -6.27 -9.37
N CYS A 90 16.22 -6.08 -10.19
CA CYS A 90 16.10 -5.45 -11.51
C CYS A 90 17.04 -6.10 -12.54
N LEU A 91 16.45 -6.68 -13.60
CA LEU A 91 17.19 -7.33 -14.70
C LEU A 91 17.48 -6.38 -15.87
N TYR A 92 17.09 -5.12 -15.75
CA TYR A 92 17.23 -4.10 -16.78
C TYR A 92 18.19 -2.99 -16.33
N SER A 93 18.45 -2.02 -17.21
CA SER A 93 19.30 -0.86 -16.87
C SER A 93 18.73 0.00 -15.74
N SER A 94 17.41 0.07 -15.63
CA SER A 94 16.68 0.75 -14.56
C SER A 94 15.29 0.14 -14.45
N CYS A 95 14.78 0.05 -13.22
CA CYS A 95 13.44 -0.40 -12.92
C CYS A 95 12.71 0.62 -12.04
N SER A 96 11.39 0.58 -12.12
CA SER A 96 10.50 1.25 -11.18
C SER A 96 10.46 0.47 -9.85
N PHE A 97 9.64 -0.57 -9.79
CA PHE A 97 9.56 -1.55 -8.70
C PHE A 97 9.07 -2.89 -9.26
N ASN A 98 9.18 -3.95 -8.46
CA ASN A 98 8.88 -5.34 -8.80
C ASN A 98 9.56 -5.80 -10.10
N GLY A 99 10.80 -5.37 -10.34
CA GLY A 99 11.57 -5.70 -11.53
C GLY A 99 11.04 -5.15 -12.86
N ILE A 100 10.09 -4.20 -12.81
CA ILE A 100 9.51 -3.62 -14.02
C ILE A 100 10.41 -2.52 -14.58
N PHE A 101 10.92 -2.75 -15.80
CA PHE A 101 11.71 -1.79 -16.56
C PHE A 101 11.05 -0.41 -16.60
N LEU A 102 11.83 0.64 -16.31
CA LEU A 102 11.43 2.03 -16.49
C LEU A 102 12.56 2.76 -17.24
N PRO A 103 12.32 3.31 -18.44
CA PRO A 103 13.31 4.14 -19.12
C PRO A 103 13.59 5.42 -18.33
N GLU A 104 14.68 6.11 -18.65
CA GLU A 104 14.98 7.41 -18.06
C GLU A 104 13.81 8.39 -18.26
N VAL A 105 13.37 8.98 -17.14
CA VAL A 105 12.23 9.90 -17.12
C VAL A 105 12.71 11.25 -17.63
N SER A 106 12.10 11.76 -18.70
CA SER A 106 12.47 13.04 -19.32
C SER A 106 11.24 13.77 -19.85
N GLY A 107 11.31 15.11 -19.88
CA GLY A 107 10.23 15.99 -20.32
C GLY A 107 9.25 16.41 -19.21
N GLU A 108 8.13 17.00 -19.61
CA GLU A 108 7.07 17.45 -18.72
C GLU A 108 5.96 16.39 -18.58
N PHE A 109 5.42 16.24 -17.38
CA PHE A 109 4.39 15.24 -17.07
C PHE A 109 3.12 15.88 -16.52
N GLY A 110 1.97 15.46 -17.05
CA GLY A 110 0.67 15.75 -16.45
C GLY A 110 0.25 14.64 -15.48
N ALA A 111 0.05 14.98 -14.22
CA ALA A 111 -0.48 14.05 -13.21
C ALA A 111 -1.93 14.42 -12.89
N PHE A 112 -2.86 13.48 -13.13
CA PHE A 112 -4.30 13.71 -13.03
C PHE A 112 -4.99 12.63 -12.18
N SER A 113 -6.33 12.68 -12.11
CA SER A 113 -7.15 11.80 -11.26
C SER A 113 -6.74 11.91 -9.78
N ALA A 114 -6.47 10.79 -9.11
CA ALA A 114 -6.14 10.78 -7.68
C ALA A 114 -4.87 11.58 -7.36
N PHE A 115 -3.89 11.68 -8.27
CA PHE A 115 -2.72 12.54 -8.07
C PHE A 115 -3.15 14.00 -7.89
N TYR A 116 -4.01 14.51 -8.78
CA TYR A 116 -4.47 15.90 -8.72
C TYR A 116 -5.27 16.19 -7.45
N TYR A 117 -6.29 15.36 -7.15
CA TYR A 117 -7.17 15.63 -6.03
C TYR A 117 -6.50 15.51 -4.66
N VAL A 118 -5.50 14.63 -4.50
CA VAL A 118 -4.76 14.50 -3.24
C VAL A 118 -3.76 15.65 -3.08
N MET A 119 -3.09 16.05 -4.16
CA MET A 119 -2.11 17.14 -4.09
C MET A 119 -2.73 18.53 -3.97
N ASN A 120 -3.99 18.71 -4.39
CA ASN A 120 -4.74 19.97 -4.31
C ASN A 120 -5.79 19.96 -3.17
N PHE A 121 -5.59 19.14 -2.14
CA PHE A 121 -6.46 19.07 -0.96
C PHE A 121 -5.98 20.05 0.12
#